data_AF-A0A1F6MQ42-F1
#
_entry.id   AF-A0A1F6MQ42-F1
#
_cell.length_a   1.000
_cell.length_b   1.000
_cell.length_c   1.000
_cell.angle_alpha   90.00
_cell.angle_beta   90.00
_cell.angle_gamma   90.00
#
_symmetry.space_group_name_H-M   'P 1'
#
loop_
_entity.id
_entity.type
_entity.pdbx_description
1 polymer ?
#
loop_
_entity_poly.entity_id
_entity_poly.type
_entity_poly.pdbx_seq_one_letter_code
_entity_poly.pdbx_strand_id
1 'polypeptide(L)'
;MELNKHKFSLAAATTLGIVYLVCALVTALWTDAALQLFGWIVHLTNVEKFAGDVQMTFGGALIGLLQTVVYTYLTAYLFAWLHNYFGAHKTSK
;
A
#
# COMPACT_ATOMS: atom_id res chain seq x y z
N MET A 1 -16.06 -5.81 19.46
CA MET A 1 -14.63 -5.66 19.83
C MET A 1 -14.16 -4.31 19.35
N GLU A 2 -13.60 -3.48 20.24
CA GLU A 2 -13.09 -2.16 19.87
C GLU A 2 -11.65 -2.28 19.39
N LEU A 3 -11.38 -1.87 18.15
CA LEU A 3 -10.04 -1.80 17.59
C LEU A 3 -9.33 -0.54 18.10
N ASN A 4 -8.13 -0.71 18.66
CA ASN A 4 -7.26 0.42 18.93
C ASN A 4 -6.77 1.00 17.60
N LYS A 5 -7.41 2.08 17.17
CA LYS A 5 -7.21 2.73 15.86
C LYS A 5 -5.73 3.00 15.59
N HIS A 6 -5.02 3.60 16.54
CA HIS A 6 -3.59 3.93 16.38
C HIS A 6 -2.69 2.70 16.27
N LYS A 7 -2.83 1.72 17.17
CA LYS A 7 -2.00 0.51 17.15
C LYS A 7 -2.25 -0.31 15.88
N PHE A 8 -3.50 -0.43 15.46
CA PHE A 8 -3.88 -1.14 14.24
C PHE A 8 -3.32 -0.44 12.99
N SER A 9 -3.52 0.88 12.86
CA SER A 9 -3.02 1.65 11.72
C SER A 9 -1.51 1.64 11.62
N LEU A 10 -0.80 1.73 12.75
CA LEU A 10 0.65 1.69 12.78
C LEU A 10 1.16 0.31 12.35
N ALA A 11 0.59 -0.78 12.88
CA ALA A 11 0.94 -2.13 12.47
C ALA A 11 0.69 -2.37 10.96
N ALA A 12 -0.44 -1.89 10.43
CA ALA A 12 -0.76 -1.98 9.01
C ALA A 12 0.23 -1.17 8.15
N ALA A 13 0.52 0.07 8.55
CA ALA A 13 1.45 0.94 7.83
C ALA A 13 2.88 0.40 7.84
N THR A 14 3.36 -0.15 8.97
CA THR A 14 4.67 -0.81 9.04
C THR A 14 4.72 -2.04 8.14
N THR A 15 3.66 -2.88 8.15
CA THR A 15 3.61 -4.09 7.33
C THR A 15 3.65 -3.75 5.84
N LEU A 16 2.82 -2.80 5.38
CA LEU A 16 2.87 -2.38 3.97
C LEU A 16 4.13 -1.61 3.61
N GLY A 17 4.74 -0.89 4.56
CA GLY A 17 6.06 -0.29 4.35
C GLY A 17 7.14 -1.33 4.06
N ILE A 18 7.14 -2.45 4.79
CA ILE A 18 8.06 -3.57 4.55
C ILE A 18 7.78 -4.21 3.19
N VAL A 19 6.51 -4.46 2.87
CA VAL A 19 6.12 -5.02 1.56
C VAL A 19 6.57 -4.09 0.42
N TYR A 20 6.39 -2.78 0.58
CA TYR A 20 6.87 -1.80 -0.39
C TYR A 20 8.38 -1.91 -0.63
N LEU A 21 9.19 -2.04 0.43
CA LEU A 21 10.65 -2.19 0.28
C LEU A 21 11.01 -3.45 -0.51
N VAL A 22 10.31 -4.56 -0.26
CA VAL A 22 10.50 -5.80 -1.03
C VAL A 22 10.09 -5.58 -2.50
N CYS A 23 8.95 -4.94 -2.74
CA CYS A 23 8.51 -4.60 -4.09
C CYS A 23 9.52 -3.70 -4.81
N ALA A 24 10.11 -2.73 -4.11
CA ALA A 24 11.13 -1.85 -4.66
C ALA A 24 12.43 -2.62 -5.00
N LEU A 25 12.85 -3.56 -4.16
CA LEU A 25 14.01 -4.40 -4.50
C LEU A 25 13.75 -5.24 -5.75
N VAL A 26 12.55 -5.81 -5.89
CA VAL A 26 12.17 -6.60 -7.06
C VAL A 26 12.14 -5.74 -8.32
N THR A 27 11.54 -4.56 -8.29
CA THR A 27 11.49 -3.66 -9.46
C THR A 27 12.86 -3.08 -9.81
N ALA A 28 13.79 -2.97 -8.85
CA ALA A 28 15.16 -2.53 -9.11
C ALA A 28 16.02 -3.61 -9.79
N LEU A 29 15.76 -4.89 -9.52
CA LEU A 29 16.51 -6.02 -10.10
C LEU A 29 15.88 -6.57 -11.38
N TRP A 30 14.54 -6.58 -11.47
CA TRP A 30 13.76 -7.19 -12.55
C TRP A 30 12.57 -6.32 -12.96
N THR A 31 12.85 -5.16 -13.56
CA THR A 31 11.83 -4.20 -14.00
C THR A 31 10.79 -4.82 -14.93
N ASP A 32 11.21 -5.61 -15.93
CA ASP A 32 10.30 -6.20 -16.92
C ASP A 32 9.31 -7.18 -16.30
N ALA A 33 9.78 -8.06 -15.40
CA ALA A 33 8.93 -9.00 -14.69
C ALA A 33 7.95 -8.29 -13.75
N ALA A 34 8.39 -7.23 -13.08
CA ALA A 34 7.53 -6.44 -12.21
C ALA A 34 6.44 -5.69 -13.00
N LEU A 35 6.77 -5.15 -14.18
CA LEU A 35 5.83 -4.50 -15.07
C LEU A 35 4.79 -5.49 -15.62
N GLN A 36 5.19 -6.68 -16.05
CA GLN A 36 4.26 -7.73 -16.48
C GLN A 36 3.31 -8.16 -15.36
N LEU A 37 3.85 -8.39 -14.15
CA LEU A 37 3.04 -8.74 -12.98
C LEU A 37 2.03 -7.63 -12.64
N PHE A 38 2.48 -6.37 -12.68
CA PHE A 38 1.61 -5.22 -12.46
C PHE A 38 0.51 -5.17 -13.53
N GLY A 39 0.85 -5.37 -14.80
CA GLY A 39 -0.09 -5.46 -15.91
C GLY A 39 -1.20 -6.48 -15.67
N TRP A 40 -0.87 -7.67 -15.13
CA TRP A 40 -1.87 -8.68 -14.77
C TRP A 40 -2.78 -8.26 -13.61
N ILE A 41 -2.22 -7.64 -12.56
CA ILE A 41 -2.98 -7.25 -11.37
C ILE A 41 -3.95 -6.10 -11.68
N VAL A 42 -3.49 -5.09 -12.42
CA VAL A 42 -4.30 -3.89 -12.71
C VAL A 42 -4.98 -3.93 -14.08
N HIS A 43 -4.94 -5.08 -14.77
CA HIS A 43 -5.49 -5.28 -16.12
C HIS A 43 -4.94 -4.28 -17.15
N LEU A 44 -3.67 -3.87 -17.01
CA LEU A 44 -2.99 -3.00 -17.97
C LEU A 44 -2.54 -3.84 -19.17
N THR A 45 -3.12 -3.58 -20.34
CA THR A 45 -2.86 -4.33 -21.58
C THR A 45 -1.72 -3.77 -22.42
N ASN A 46 -1.14 -2.62 -22.04
CA ASN A 46 -0.15 -1.92 -22.86
C ASN A 46 0.98 -1.38 -21.96
N VAL A 47 1.78 -2.32 -21.44
CA VAL A 47 2.79 -2.03 -20.42
C VAL A 47 4.07 -1.45 -21.04
N GLU A 48 4.37 -1.79 -22.30
CA GLU A 48 5.56 -1.30 -22.99
C GLU A 48 5.56 0.23 -23.15
N LYS A 49 4.38 0.84 -23.32
CA LYS A 49 4.24 2.30 -23.42
C LYS A 49 4.71 3.05 -22.16
N PHE A 50 4.68 2.39 -21.01
CA PHE A 50 5.06 2.96 -19.71
C PHE A 50 6.44 2.48 -19.23
N ALA A 51 7.02 1.48 -19.88
CA ALA A 51 8.31 0.89 -19.51
C ALA A 51 9.52 1.73 -19.97
N GLY A 52 9.39 2.47 -21.08
CA GLY A 52 10.53 3.06 -21.79
C GLY A 52 11.33 4.13 -21.05
N ASP A 53 10.78 4.76 -20.00
CA ASP A 53 11.42 5.89 -19.31
C ASP A 53 11.24 5.86 -17.78
N VAL A 54 10.58 4.84 -17.22
CA VAL A 54 10.31 4.77 -15.77
C VAL A 54 11.45 4.02 -15.09
N GLN A 55 12.54 4.74 -14.85
CA GLN A 55 13.61 4.24 -13.99
C GLN A 55 13.29 4.51 -12.52
N MET A 56 13.52 3.50 -11.68
CA MET A 56 13.37 3.70 -10.26
C MET A 56 14.53 4.52 -9.70
N THR A 57 14.25 5.78 -9.41
CA THR A 57 15.19 6.67 -8.74
C THR A 57 15.12 6.50 -7.22
N PHE A 58 16.23 6.75 -6.54
CA PHE A 58 16.27 6.72 -5.07
C PHE A 58 15.25 7.68 -4.44
N GLY A 59 15.11 8.89 -5.03
CA GLY A 59 14.11 9.87 -4.59
C GLY A 59 12.67 9.37 -4.78
N GLY A 60 12.38 8.76 -5.94
CA GLY A 60 11.07 8.17 -6.21
C GLY A 60 10.71 7.04 -5.24
N ALA A 61 11.68 6.18 -4.90
CA ALA A 61 11.49 5.11 -3.94
C ALA A 61 11.20 5.63 -2.52
N LEU A 62 11.90 6.68 -2.07
CA LEU A 62 11.66 7.28 -0.75
C LEU A 62 10.30 7.98 -0.67
N ILE A 63 9.93 8.73 -1.71
CA ILE A 63 8.61 9.40 -1.78
C ILE A 63 7.50 8.33 -1.81
N GLY A 64 7.66 7.29 -2.61
CA GLY A 64 6.70 6.18 -2.68
C GLY A 64 6.57 5.41 -1.37
N LEU A 65 7.68 5.20 -0.64
CA LEU A 65 7.65 4.58 0.70
C LEU A 65 6.87 5.46 1.69
N LEU A 66 7.20 6.76 1.76
CA LEU A 66 6.51 7.70 2.63
C LEU A 66 5.01 7.74 2.32
N GLN A 67 4.65 7.85 1.04
CA GLN A 67 3.28 7.86 0.58
C GLN A 67 2.56 6.57 0.97
N THR A 68 3.19 5.41 0.78
CA THR A 68 2.62 4.10 1.14
C THR A 68 2.33 4.01 2.64
N VAL A 69 3.28 4.41 3.49
CA VAL A 69 3.12 4.39 4.95
C VAL A 69 2.00 5.34 5.40
N VAL A 70 2.02 6.58 4.91
CA VAL A 70 1.02 7.59 5.29
C VAL A 70 -0.38 7.18 4.82
N TYR A 71 -0.54 6.77 3.57
CA TYR A 71 -1.85 6.41 3.03
C TYR A 71 -2.38 5.16 3.71
N THR A 72 -1.54 4.15 3.95
CA THR A 72 -1.95 2.94 4.68
C THR A 72 -2.40 3.28 6.09
N TYR A 73 -1.66 4.12 6.80
CA TYR A 73 -2.02 4.54 8.15
C TYR A 73 -3.40 5.23 8.17
N LEU A 74 -3.61 6.19 7.26
CA LEU A 74 -4.87 6.92 7.15
C LEU A 74 -6.05 6.00 6.80
N THR A 75 -5.89 5.14 5.79
CA THR A 75 -6.93 4.20 5.37
C THR A 75 -7.25 3.19 6.47
N ALA A 76 -6.24 2.61 7.12
CA ALA A 76 -6.43 1.68 8.23
C ALA A 76 -7.07 2.37 9.44
N TYR A 77 -6.74 3.65 9.68
CA TYR A 77 -7.33 4.43 10.76
C TYR A 77 -8.81 4.68 10.50
N LEU A 78 -9.14 5.10 9.28
CA LEU A 78 -10.51 5.31 8.85
C LEU A 78 -11.31 4.00 8.93
N PHE A 79 -10.72 2.89 8.51
CA PHE A 79 -11.33 1.57 8.63
C PHE A 79 -11.61 1.18 10.08
N ALA A 80 -10.62 1.33 10.97
CA ALA A 80 -10.78 1.02 12.39
C ALA A 80 -11.81 1.96 13.06
N TRP A 81 -11.89 3.22 12.63
CA TRP A 81 -12.92 4.16 13.08
C TRP A 81 -14.31 3.73 12.64
N LEU A 82 -14.51 3.44 11.36
CA LEU A 82 -15.78 2.93 10.81
C LEU A 82 -16.20 1.63 11.51
N HIS A 83 -15.27 0.68 11.68
CA HIS A 83 -15.52 -0.59 12.35
C HIS A 83 -16.01 -0.38 13.79
N ASN A 84 -15.37 0.51 14.55
CA ASN A 84 -15.80 0.83 15.92
C ASN A 84 -17.15 1.55 15.94
N TYR A 85 -17.37 2.48 15.02
CA TYR A 85 -18.63 3.24 14.92
C TYR A 85 -19.83 2.31 14.65
N PHE A 86 -19.75 1.45 13.63
CA PHE A 86 -20.82 0.51 13.31
C PHE A 86 -20.90 -0.68 14.28
N GLY A 87 -19.76 -1.10 14.85
CA GLY A 87 -19.69 -2.14 15.85
C GLY A 87 -20.35 -1.74 17.18
N ALA A 88 -20.23 -0.48 17.60
CA ALA A 88 -20.87 0.06 18.79
C ALA A 88 -22.40 0.17 18.66
N HIS A 89 -22.91 0.33 17.44
CA HIS A 89 -24.36 0.40 17.18
C HIS A 89 -25.08 -0.95 17.36
N LYS A 90 -24.35 -2.08 17.40
CA LYS A 90 -24.94 -3.42 17.64
C LYS A 90 -25.20 -3.74 19.12
N THR A 91 -24.69 -2.95 20.06
CA THR A 91 -24.86 -3.16 21.51
C THR A 91 -25.96 -2.31 22.15
N SER A 92 -26.72 -1.54 21.36
CA SER A 92 -27.91 -0.81 21.81
C SER A 92 -29.19 -1.49 21.28
N LYS A 93 -29.37 -2.77 21.60
CA LYS A 93 -30.67 -3.45 21.58
C LYS A 93 -30.71 -4.46 22.71
#